data_AF-A0A0P9UVT1-F1
#
_entry.id   AF-A0A0P9UVT1-F1
#
_cell.length_a   1.000
_cell.length_b   1.000
_cell.length_c   1.000
_cell.angle_alpha   90.00
_cell.angle_beta   90.00
_cell.angle_gamma   90.00
#
_symmetry.space_group_name_H-M   'P 1'
#
loop_
_entity.id
_entity.type
_entity.pdbx_description
1 polymer ?
#
loop_
_entity_poly.entity_id
_entity_poly.type
_entity_poly.pdbx_seq_one_letter_code
_entity_poly.pdbx_strand_id
1 'polypeptide(L)' 'MAPSSAGNLPYQLVKANPAEGKGAMTGVTYIQRVALKGGVAPAKACAESNKGAKEVVKYQADYLFWTAS' A
#
# COMPACT_ATOMS: atom_id res chain seq x y z
N MET A 1 -11.13 -1.64 -1.82
CA MET A 1 -9.90 -2.39 -2.17
C MET A 1 -10.29 -3.49 -3.12
N ALA A 2 -9.55 -3.67 -4.21
CA ALA A 2 -9.79 -4.72 -5.18
C ALA A 2 -8.82 -5.89 -4.95
N PRO A 3 -9.22 -7.14 -5.25
CA PRO A 3 -8.34 -8.29 -5.11
C PRO A 3 -7.11 -8.15 -6.01
N SER A 4 -5.98 -8.67 -5.54
CA SER A 4 -4.72 -8.82 -6.29
C SER A 4 -4.33 -10.31 -6.33
N SER A 5 -3.23 -10.66 -7.00
CA SER A 5 -2.73 -12.04 -7.04
C SER A 5 -2.35 -12.57 -5.65
N ALA A 6 -2.46 -13.89 -5.47
CA ALA A 6 -2.20 -14.54 -4.19
C ALA A 6 -0.82 -14.19 -3.61
N GLY A 7 -0.76 -13.94 -2.30
CA GLY A 7 0.46 -13.54 -1.60
C GLY A 7 0.80 -12.05 -1.68
N ASN A 8 -0.05 -11.24 -2.33
CA ASN A 8 0.13 -9.79 -2.44
C ASN A 8 -0.95 -9.02 -1.67
N LEU A 9 -0.58 -7.82 -1.20
CA LEU A 9 -1.58 -6.87 -0.69
C LEU A 9 -2.63 -6.55 -1.77
N PRO A 10 -3.86 -6.18 -1.39
CA PRO A 10 -4.90 -5.82 -2.35
C PRO A 10 -4.61 -4.46 -3.01
N TYR A 11 -5.10 -4.32 -4.23
CA TYR A 11 -5.07 -3.05 -4.95
C TYR A 11 -5.93 -2.01 -4.23
N GLN A 12 -5.47 -0.77 -4.31
CA GLN A 12 -6.09 0.34 -3.61
C GLN A 12 -6.15 1.56 -4.51
N LEU A 13 -7.30 2.22 -4.52
CA LEU A 13 -7.47 3.58 -5.03
C LEU A 13 -7.96 4.41 -3.85
N VAL A 14 -7.25 5.47 -3.53
CA VAL A 14 -7.62 6.42 -2.47
C VAL A 14 -7.78 7.81 -3.04
N LYS A 15 -8.74 8.56 -2.50
CA LYS A 15 -8.86 9.99 -2.76
C LYS A 15 -7.73 10.71 -2.02
N ALA A 16 -6.99 11.56 -2.73
CA ALA A 16 -5.91 12.34 -2.14
C ALA A 16 -6.48 13.54 -1.38
N ASN A 17 -5.83 13.88 -0.27
CA ASN A 17 -6.00 15.19 0.34
C ASN A 17 -5.26 16.25 -0.49
N PRO A 18 -5.69 17.53 -0.44
CA PRO A 18 -4.94 18.61 -1.07
C PRO A 18 -3.47 18.59 -0.59
N ALA A 19 -2.54 18.74 -1.54
CA ALA A 19 -1.13 18.80 -1.20
C ALA A 19 -0.82 20.08 -0.39
N GLU A 20 -0.18 19.91 0.75
CA GLU A 20 0.30 21.02 1.57
C GLU A 20 1.63 21.53 1.00
N GLY A 21 1.55 22.42 0.01
CA GLY A 21 2.71 23.05 -0.64
C GLY A 21 2.67 23.00 -2.16
N LYS A 22 3.61 23.73 -2.78
CA LYS A 22 3.82 23.69 -4.24
C LYS A 22 4.89 22.65 -4.55
N GLY A 23 4.54 21.62 -5.30
CA GLY A 23 5.46 20.55 -5.68
C GLY A 23 4.84 19.54 -6.64
N ALA A 24 5.56 18.44 -6.89
CA ALA A 24 5.16 17.42 -7.85
C ALA A 24 3.80 16.75 -7.55
N MET A 25 3.34 16.82 -6.30
CA MET A 25 2.06 16.26 -5.85
C MET A 25 0.91 17.27 -5.90
N THR A 26 1.16 18.53 -6.28
CA THR A 26 0.11 19.54 -6.43
C THR A 26 -0.86 19.13 -7.53
N GLY A 27 -2.16 19.11 -7.24
CA GLY A 27 -3.22 18.76 -8.20
C GLY A 27 -3.56 17.27 -8.28
N VAL A 28 -2.86 16.40 -7.53
CA VAL A 28 -3.22 14.98 -7.42
C VAL A 28 -4.56 14.86 -6.68
N THR A 29 -5.52 14.16 -7.29
CA THR A 29 -6.86 13.93 -6.75
C THR A 29 -7.07 12.47 -6.32
N TYR A 30 -6.33 11.53 -6.90
CA TYR A 30 -6.33 10.13 -6.49
C TYR A 30 -4.94 9.51 -6.55
N ILE A 31 -4.70 8.56 -5.66
CA ILE A 31 -3.49 7.72 -5.66
C ILE A 31 -3.94 6.27 -5.80
N GLN A 32 -3.37 5.57 -6.78
CA GLN A 32 -3.62 4.15 -7.01
C GLN A 32 -2.36 3.34 -6.71
N ARG A 33 -2.51 2.26 -5.95
CA ARG A 33 -1.47 1.27 -5.66
C ARG A 33 -1.74 -0.01 -6.44
N VAL A 34 -0.81 -0.39 -7.31
CA VAL A 34 -0.91 -1.53 -8.21
C VAL A 34 0.40 -2.34 -8.26
N ALA A 35 0.45 -3.36 -9.12
CA ALA A 35 1.64 -4.20 -9.36
C ALA A 35 2.31 -4.72 -8.08
N LEU A 36 1.48 -5.08 -7.09
CA LEU A 36 1.92 -5.45 -5.75
C LEU A 36 2.71 -6.77 -5.75
N LYS A 37 3.81 -6.78 -5.00
CA LYS A 37 4.61 -7.97 -4.70
C LYS A 37 4.83 -8.06 -3.19
N GLY A 38 4.27 -9.08 -2.54
CA GLY A 38 4.37 -9.31 -1.10
C GLY A 38 3.50 -8.37 -0.26
N GLY A 39 3.92 -8.19 1.00
CA GLY A 39 3.24 -7.35 1.99
C GLY A 39 2.09 -8.03 2.75
N VAL A 40 1.73 -9.27 2.43
CA VAL A 40 0.76 -10.05 3.22
C VAL A 40 1.35 -10.48 4.56
N ALA A 41 0.49 -10.74 5.54
CA ALA A 41 0.92 -11.22 6.84
C ALA A 41 1.83 -12.46 6.71
N PRO A 42 2.93 -12.55 7.48
CA PRO A 42 3.82 -13.69 7.43
C PRO A 42 3.10 -14.96 7.88
N ALA A 43 3.52 -16.12 7.35
CA ALA A 43 2.87 -17.40 7.66
C ALA A 43 3.08 -17.87 9.10
N LYS A 44 4.01 -17.25 9.84
CA LYS A 44 4.30 -17.61 11.22
C LYS A 44 3.14 -17.20 12.11
N ALA A 45 2.63 -18.16 12.88
CA ALA A 45 1.54 -17.92 13.81
C ALA A 45 1.94 -16.96 14.94
N CYS A 46 1.02 -16.10 15.35
CA CYS A 46 1.10 -15.37 16.61
C CYS A 46 0.78 -16.34 17.76
N ALA A 47 1.70 -16.53 18.70
CA ALA A 47 1.61 -17.43 19.84
C ALA A 47 2.15 -16.77 21.12
N GLU A 48 1.85 -17.33 22.29
CA GLU A 48 2.33 -16.76 23.56
C GLU A 48 3.86 -16.75 23.65
N SER A 49 4.51 -17.78 23.10
CA SER A 49 5.97 -17.91 23.06
C SER A 49 6.69 -16.87 22.19
N ASN A 50 5.98 -16.22 21.26
CA ASN A 50 6.54 -15.16 20.41
C ASN A 50 5.84 -13.81 20.62
N LYS A 51 5.19 -13.63 21.78
CA LYS A 51 4.55 -12.36 22.15
C LYS A 51 5.55 -11.22 22.09
N GLY A 52 5.21 -10.17 21.35
CA GLY A 52 6.06 -9.00 21.15
C GLY A 52 7.10 -9.14 20.03
N ALA A 53 7.20 -10.31 19.38
CA ALA A 53 8.03 -10.46 18.19
C ALA A 53 7.53 -9.55 17.05
N LYS A 54 8.48 -9.01 16.29
CA LYS A 54 8.21 -8.18 15.11
C LYS A 54 8.87 -8.82 13.90
N GLU A 55 8.16 -8.86 12.79
CA GLU A 55 8.68 -9.37 11.52
C GLU A 55 8.54 -8.31 10.44
N VAL A 56 9.61 -8.13 9.67
CA VAL A 56 9.62 -7.21 8.54
C VAL A 56 9.15 -7.96 7.31
N VAL A 57 7.95 -7.62 6.83
CA VAL A 57 7.44 -8.14 5.56
C VAL A 57 7.82 -7.18 4.45
N LYS A 58 8.64 -7.66 3.51
CA LYS A 58 8.99 -6.87 2.32
C LYS A 58 7.78 -6.75 1.40
N TYR A 59 7.59 -5.56 0.83
CA TYR A 59 6.62 -5.35 -0.23
C TYR A 59 7.16 -4.38 -1.29
N GLN A 60 6.68 -4.53 -2.52
CA GLN A 60 6.86 -3.58 -3.61
C GLN A 60 5.51 -3.23 -4.22
N ALA A 61 5.38 -2.01 -4.72
CA ALA A 61 4.19 -1.54 -5.42
C ALA A 61 4.55 -0.43 -6.39
N ASP A 62 3.76 -0.32 -7.45
CA ASP A 62 3.75 0.86 -8.31
C ASP A 62 2.65 1.82 -7.83
N TYR A 63 2.97 3.11 -7.81
CA TYR A 63 2.05 4.17 -7.42
C TYR A 63 1.76 5.08 -8.61
N LEU A 64 0.48 5.16 -8.97
CA LEU A 64 -0.02 6.06 -10.01
C LEU A 64 -0.71 7.24 -9.34
N PHE A 65 -0.37 8.44 -9.78
CA PHE A 65 -0.89 9.71 -9.27
C PHE A 65 -1.78 10.34 -10.33
N TRP A 66 -3.07 10.42 -10.05
CA TRP A 66 -4.07 10.93 -10.97
C TRP A 66 -4.37 12.39 -10.66
N THR A 67 -4.43 13.22 -11.70
CA THR A 67 -4.89 14.62 -11.63
C THR A 67 -6.24 14.73 -12.31
N ALA A 68 -7.17 15.51 -11.74
CA ALA A 68 -8.37 15.90 -12.47
C ALA A 68 -8.06 17.18 -13.26
N SER A 69 -8.24 17.12 -14.58
CA SER A 69 -8.14 18.25 -15.50
C SER A 69 -9.44 19.01 -15.59
#